data_AF-A0A496YCP1-F1
#
_entry.id   AF-A0A496YCP1-F1
#
_cell.length_a   1.000
_cell.length_b   1.000
_cell.length_c   1.000
_cell.angle_alpha   90.00
_cell.angle_beta   90.00
_cell.angle_gamma   90.00
#
_symmetry.space_group_name_H-M   'P 1'
#
loop_
_entity.id
_entity.type
_entity.pdbx_description
1 polymer ?
#
loop_
_entity_poly.entity_id
_entity_poly.type
_entity_poly.pdbx_seq_one_letter_code
_entity_poly.pdbx_strand_id
1 'polypeptide(L)'
;MSKGTKKELWVCIDLRSRRLFELSLNVLAKARELAGSVSGVTVAVLLDAPGPQPLQDGRSGHQPIISANDAAEECTNYGADRACILANKLLGSPRPDLYASALAGFVARHNPMLVMFPLTDFGRETAARTARIVDAGLISECVDVLLEKGKVVANCPAWGGDFMCRITFLDPSRTGFLTIQPHAVRATEVKGRPGLVDRVDVEIPDIHKGIKLLSNSPRPKEAQRLEDAHTIVVGGAGLGNIDNFSLVRELSVAMGAELAATRPPVLEHWVDEERLIGQTGKSVRPKLLLSIGTSGAVQYVAGIMEAQTIVAVNRDKNAPIFQIADIGIIADAKTILPRLIDRVSQVTMRKLADDLGTREKSDSRNAFGERVKKLREAHNWTIEALSKATGQSPEFIEKVEKGITTPPVAFLLRFARALKIDPDTFLRREEKALIRSLKDQAFMKRTQDYAYQTLSPGEESHHLRAFMVTIEAKKAHKPLAYKHEGEEFIFVLEGELKLTLGDKDHRLRSGESIHFNSDTPHKLKSISSEATRCLVVLFTP
;
A
#
# COMPACT_ATOMS: atom_id res chain seq x y z
N MET A 1 -20.10 16.01 51.40
CA MET A 1 -21.01 14.95 50.92
C MET A 1 -20.53 14.52 49.54
N SER A 2 -19.91 13.35 49.40
CA SER A 2 -19.45 12.83 48.12
C SER A 2 -20.67 12.53 47.24
N LYS A 3 -20.90 13.33 46.19
CA LYS A 3 -21.86 12.99 45.14
C LYS A 3 -21.30 11.74 44.45
N GLY A 4 -21.91 10.57 44.67
CA GLY A 4 -21.50 9.32 44.03
C GLY A 4 -21.38 9.48 42.50
N THR A 5 -20.48 8.71 41.89
CA THR A 5 -20.25 8.74 40.44
C THR A 5 -21.54 8.51 39.67
N LYS A 6 -21.81 9.35 38.67
CA LYS A 6 -22.90 9.12 37.73
C LYS A 6 -22.55 7.91 36.88
N LYS A 7 -23.55 7.09 36.52
CA LYS A 7 -23.40 5.96 35.60
C LYS A 7 -23.24 6.43 34.14
N GLU A 8 -22.34 7.39 33.93
CA GLU A 8 -21.95 7.92 32.65
C GLU A 8 -20.59 7.32 32.28
N LEU A 9 -20.50 6.74 31.08
CA LEU A 9 -19.27 6.22 30.50
C LEU A 9 -18.86 7.17 29.38
N TRP A 10 -17.79 7.92 29.61
CA TRP A 10 -17.30 8.93 28.69
C TRP A 10 -16.27 8.34 27.75
N VAL A 11 -16.32 8.69 26.47
CA VAL A 11 -15.31 8.33 25.48
C VAL A 11 -14.73 9.60 24.88
N CYS A 12 -13.43 9.80 25.04
CA CYS A 12 -12.73 10.92 24.43
C CYS A 12 -12.51 10.63 22.94
N ILE A 13 -13.10 11.48 22.09
CA ILE A 13 -13.08 11.35 20.64
C ILE A 13 -11.90 12.13 20.07
N ASP A 14 -11.11 11.47 19.22
CA ASP A 14 -9.92 12.04 18.59
C ASP A 14 -10.25 12.60 17.20
N LEU A 15 -10.27 13.93 17.08
CA LEU A 15 -10.64 14.65 15.85
C LEU A 15 -9.45 14.95 14.92
N ARG A 16 -8.24 14.54 15.28
CA ARG A 16 -7.02 14.93 14.53
C ARG A 16 -6.93 14.31 13.13
N SER A 17 -7.66 13.22 12.87
CA SER A 17 -7.85 12.67 11.52
C SER A 17 -9.09 11.78 11.47
N ARG A 18 -9.63 11.53 10.27
CA ARG A 18 -10.76 10.60 10.07
C ARG A 18 -10.48 9.20 10.63
N ARG A 19 -9.26 8.68 10.44
CA ARG A 19 -8.83 7.38 10.99
C ARG A 19 -8.91 7.37 12.52
N LEU A 20 -8.38 8.39 13.19
CA LEU A 20 -8.39 8.47 14.66
C LEU A 20 -9.82 8.61 15.22
N PHE A 21 -10.67 9.33 14.49
CA PHE A 21 -12.09 9.43 14.80
C PHE A 21 -12.78 8.05 14.72
N GLU A 22 -12.55 7.28 13.64
CA GLU A 22 -13.10 5.93 13.49
C GLU A 22 -12.61 4.97 14.59
N LEU A 23 -11.34 5.06 15.01
CA LEU A 23 -10.83 4.32 16.17
C LEU A 23 -11.54 4.71 17.48
N SER A 24 -11.94 5.98 17.61
CA SER A 24 -12.70 6.45 18.77
C SER A 24 -14.13 5.89 18.77
N LEU A 25 -14.76 5.76 17.60
CA LEU A 25 -16.09 5.13 17.46
C LEU A 25 -16.08 3.66 17.92
N ASN A 26 -14.99 2.93 17.66
CA ASN A 26 -14.84 1.56 18.13
C ASN A 26 -14.83 1.48 19.67
N VAL A 27 -14.16 2.42 20.34
CA VAL A 27 -14.18 2.52 21.81
C VAL A 27 -15.56 2.94 22.32
N LEU A 28 -16.26 3.82 21.59
CA LEU A 28 -17.65 4.19 21.89
C LEU A 28 -18.58 2.99 21.85
N ALA A 29 -18.41 2.09 20.88
CA ALA A 29 -19.18 0.85 20.81
C ALA A 29 -18.94 -0.04 22.06
N LYS A 30 -17.69 -0.15 22.53
CA LYS A 30 -17.39 -0.88 23.78
C LYS A 30 -17.98 -0.20 25.01
N ALA A 31 -17.94 1.13 25.08
CA ALA A 31 -18.57 1.90 26.15
C ALA A 31 -20.09 1.66 26.20
N ARG A 32 -20.75 1.51 25.03
CA ARG A 32 -22.18 1.21 24.94
C ARG A 32 -22.54 -0.15 25.50
N GLU A 33 -21.75 -1.18 25.18
CA GLU A 33 -21.90 -2.53 25.74
C GLU A 33 -21.85 -2.50 27.28
N LEU A 34 -20.86 -1.80 27.83
CA LEU A 34 -20.70 -1.64 29.28
C LEU A 34 -21.82 -0.80 29.90
N ALA A 35 -22.23 0.30 29.27
CA ALA A 35 -23.29 1.17 29.75
C ALA A 35 -24.62 0.42 29.87
N GLY A 36 -24.95 -0.41 28.87
CA GLY A 36 -26.13 -1.28 28.91
C GLY A 36 -26.16 -2.21 30.12
N SER A 37 -25.00 -2.72 30.52
CA SER A 37 -24.85 -3.63 31.66
C SER A 37 -25.01 -2.97 33.03
N VAL A 38 -24.88 -1.64 33.13
CA VAL A 38 -25.09 -0.87 34.38
C VAL A 38 -26.35 -0.01 34.37
N SER A 39 -27.15 -0.07 33.28
CA SER A 39 -28.22 0.90 33.01
C SER A 39 -27.71 2.35 33.05
N GLY A 40 -26.53 2.55 32.49
CA GLY A 40 -25.87 3.84 32.35
C GLY A 40 -26.09 4.44 30.97
N VAL A 41 -25.41 5.56 30.71
CA VAL A 41 -25.41 6.25 29.42
C VAL A 41 -24.00 6.48 28.92
N THR A 42 -23.85 6.54 27.60
CA THR A 42 -22.61 6.82 26.91
C THR A 42 -22.53 8.29 26.51
N VAL A 43 -21.36 8.90 26.76
CA VAL A 43 -21.11 10.30 26.39
C VAL A 43 -19.86 10.37 25.53
N ALA A 44 -20.00 10.80 24.28
CA ALA A 44 -18.86 11.17 23.44
C ALA A 44 -18.36 12.55 23.87
N VAL A 45 -17.08 12.67 24.21
CA VAL A 45 -16.45 13.93 24.63
C VAL A 45 -15.49 14.38 23.53
N LEU A 46 -15.80 15.50 22.89
CA LEU A 46 -15.04 16.07 21.78
C LEU A 46 -14.34 17.34 22.27
N LEU A 47 -13.02 17.45 22.09
CA LEU A 47 -12.27 18.66 22.43
C LEU A 47 -11.99 19.45 21.16
N ASP A 48 -12.43 20.71 21.12
CA ASP A 48 -12.41 21.53 19.92
C ASP A 48 -11.98 22.98 20.21
N ALA A 49 -11.42 23.65 19.20
CA ALA A 49 -11.11 25.07 19.25
C ALA A 49 -12.12 25.88 18.41
N PRO A 50 -12.93 26.75 19.04
CA PRO A 50 -13.85 27.63 18.30
C PRO A 50 -13.13 28.52 17.30
N GLY A 51 -13.64 28.56 16.07
CA GLY A 51 -13.23 29.50 15.02
C GLY A 51 -12.80 28.80 13.73
N PRO A 52 -12.56 29.56 12.64
CA PRO A 52 -11.93 28.98 11.46
C PRO A 52 -10.57 28.44 11.87
N GLN A 53 -10.39 27.12 11.79
CA GLN A 53 -9.05 26.56 11.87
C GLN A 53 -8.25 27.22 10.75
N PRO A 54 -7.03 27.75 11.01
CA PRO A 54 -6.24 28.36 9.97
C PRO A 54 -6.15 27.35 8.84
N LEU A 55 -6.68 27.74 7.66
CA LEU A 55 -6.46 27.04 6.41
C LEU A 55 -4.96 26.94 6.26
N GLN A 56 -4.39 25.78 6.62
CA GLN A 56 -3.01 25.49 6.28
C GLN A 56 -2.96 25.41 4.77
N ASP A 57 -2.14 26.27 4.17
CA ASP A 57 -2.08 26.56 2.74
C ASP A 57 -2.45 25.37 1.84
N GLY A 58 -3.38 25.62 0.91
CA GLY A 58 -4.00 24.65 -0.01
C GLY A 58 -3.08 24.00 -1.05
N ARG A 59 -1.82 23.70 -0.68
CA ARG A 59 -0.81 23.04 -1.52
C ARG A 59 -0.50 21.60 -1.11
N SER A 60 -1.24 21.04 -0.16
CA SER A 60 -1.04 19.66 0.30
C SER A 60 -2.39 18.98 0.42
N GLY A 61 -2.55 17.85 -0.28
CA GLY A 61 -3.78 17.05 -0.36
C GLY A 61 -4.20 16.43 0.98
N HIS A 62 -4.55 17.28 1.93
CA HIS A 62 -5.02 16.94 3.27
C HIS A 62 -6.38 16.26 3.19
N GLN A 63 -6.56 15.20 3.98
CA GLN A 63 -7.90 14.66 4.24
C GLN A 63 -8.70 15.69 5.05
N PRO A 64 -10.03 15.80 4.82
CA PRO A 64 -10.85 16.76 5.53
C PRO A 64 -10.79 16.49 7.03
N ILE A 65 -10.45 17.52 7.81
CA ILE A 65 -10.66 17.55 9.26
C ILE A 65 -12.17 17.39 9.47
N ILE A 66 -12.57 16.37 10.21
CA ILE A 66 -13.98 16.22 10.60
C ILE A 66 -14.31 17.37 11.56
N SER A 67 -15.35 18.15 11.26
CA SER A 67 -15.74 19.24 12.15
C SER A 67 -16.26 18.64 13.47
N ALA A 68 -16.09 19.33 14.59
CA ALA A 68 -16.58 18.84 15.88
C ALA A 68 -18.10 18.64 15.89
N ASN A 69 -18.85 19.42 15.11
CA ASN A 69 -20.30 19.27 14.97
C ASN A 69 -20.65 17.99 14.20
N ASP A 70 -20.04 17.78 13.03
CA ASP A 70 -20.28 16.56 12.22
C ASP A 70 -19.85 15.30 13.00
N ALA A 71 -18.71 15.37 13.68
CA ALA A 71 -18.22 14.30 14.53
C ALA A 71 -19.17 14.01 15.70
N ALA A 72 -19.75 15.04 16.31
CA ALA A 72 -20.71 14.86 17.40
C ALA A 72 -22.00 14.19 16.91
N GLU A 73 -22.57 14.66 15.80
CA GLU A 73 -23.73 14.04 15.15
C GLU A 73 -23.45 12.58 14.77
N GLU A 74 -22.29 12.31 14.16
CA GLU A 74 -21.89 10.95 13.82
C GLU A 74 -21.72 10.08 15.07
N CYS A 75 -21.10 10.57 16.16
CA CYS A 75 -21.04 9.82 17.42
C CYS A 75 -22.45 9.43 17.93
N THR A 76 -23.44 10.31 17.79
CA THR A 76 -24.82 9.98 18.18
C THR A 76 -25.44 8.89 17.30
N ASN A 77 -25.15 8.89 16.00
CA ASN A 77 -25.59 7.84 15.07
C ASN A 77 -24.91 6.49 15.34
N TYR A 78 -23.73 6.50 15.96
CA TYR A 78 -23.01 5.31 16.39
C TYR A 78 -23.34 4.87 17.83
N GLY A 79 -24.34 5.52 18.45
CA GLY A 79 -24.94 5.07 19.71
C GLY A 79 -24.46 5.79 20.95
N ALA A 80 -23.85 6.98 20.83
CA ALA A 80 -23.69 7.88 21.97
C ALA A 80 -25.06 8.46 22.37
N ASP A 81 -25.43 8.33 23.64
CA ASP A 81 -26.65 8.96 24.18
C ASP A 81 -26.51 10.48 24.20
N ARG A 82 -25.28 10.98 24.39
CA ARG A 82 -24.91 12.40 24.32
C ARG A 82 -23.55 12.59 23.68
N ALA A 83 -23.37 13.67 22.93
CA ALA A 83 -22.09 14.17 22.47
C ALA A 83 -21.83 15.56 23.05
N CYS A 84 -20.74 15.73 23.78
CA CYS A 84 -20.38 16.98 24.44
C CYS A 84 -19.10 17.57 23.82
N ILE A 85 -19.23 18.73 23.19
CA ILE A 85 -18.13 19.49 22.59
C ILE A 85 -17.59 20.46 23.65
N LEU A 86 -16.38 20.21 24.12
CA LEU A 86 -15.64 21.08 25.02
C LEU A 86 -14.82 22.07 24.20
N ALA A 87 -15.19 23.34 24.28
CA ALA A 87 -14.65 24.39 23.43
C ALA A 87 -13.63 25.26 24.18
N ASN A 88 -12.42 25.38 23.62
CA ASN A 88 -11.42 26.35 24.06
C ASN A 88 -10.42 26.66 22.94
N LYS A 89 -10.11 27.94 22.71
CA LYS A 89 -9.20 28.39 21.63
C LYS A 89 -7.82 27.73 21.66
N LEU A 90 -7.32 27.36 22.84
CA LEU A 90 -6.02 26.73 23.03
C LEU A 90 -5.95 25.29 22.50
N LEU A 91 -7.11 24.62 22.32
CA LEU A 91 -7.18 23.24 21.84
C LEU A 91 -6.86 23.09 20.35
N GLY A 92 -6.66 24.20 19.62
CA GLY A 92 -6.23 24.20 18.22
C GLY A 92 -4.77 23.73 18.06
N SER A 93 -4.00 23.76 19.14
CA SER A 93 -2.71 23.07 19.21
C SER A 93 -2.94 21.66 19.78
N PRO A 94 -2.63 20.57 19.04
CA PRO A 94 -2.84 19.20 19.50
C PRO A 94 -1.79 18.82 20.56
N ARG A 95 -1.95 19.38 21.76
CA ARG A 95 -1.07 19.24 22.90
C ARG A 95 -1.75 18.41 24.00
N PRO A 96 -1.23 17.20 24.33
CA PRO A 96 -1.84 16.33 25.34
C PRO A 96 -2.05 17.01 26.69
N ASP A 97 -1.16 17.92 27.09
CA ASP A 97 -1.25 18.63 28.36
C ASP A 97 -2.41 19.65 28.41
N LEU A 98 -2.68 20.36 27.31
CA LEU A 98 -3.83 21.26 27.20
C LEU A 98 -5.15 20.48 27.22
N TYR A 99 -5.20 19.38 26.47
CA TYR A 99 -6.37 18.50 26.40
C TYR A 99 -6.65 17.88 27.77
N ALA A 100 -5.60 17.43 28.47
CA ALA A 100 -5.74 16.85 29.80
C ALA A 100 -6.24 17.86 30.84
N SER A 101 -5.74 19.10 30.82
CA SER A 101 -6.20 20.14 31.75
C SER A 101 -7.66 20.55 31.49
N ALA A 102 -8.05 20.72 30.23
CA ALA A 102 -9.44 20.98 29.84
C ALA A 102 -10.39 19.86 30.31
N LEU A 103 -10.01 18.61 30.05
CA LEU A 103 -10.81 17.45 30.40
C LEU A 103 -10.89 17.25 31.92
N ALA A 104 -9.79 17.45 32.65
CA ALA A 104 -9.74 17.29 34.10
C ALA A 104 -10.75 18.21 34.81
N GLY A 105 -10.82 19.48 34.40
CA GLY A 105 -11.80 20.43 34.96
C GLY A 105 -13.24 19.98 34.70
N PHE A 106 -13.51 19.39 33.54
CA PHE A 106 -14.84 18.87 33.19
C PHE A 106 -15.18 17.59 33.96
N VAL A 107 -14.25 16.63 34.06
CA VAL A 107 -14.42 15.39 34.83
C VAL A 107 -14.69 15.70 36.30
N ALA A 108 -13.93 16.62 36.91
CA ALA A 108 -14.11 16.99 38.32
C ALA A 108 -15.51 17.57 38.63
N ARG A 109 -16.13 18.29 37.68
CA ARG A 109 -17.48 18.87 37.84
C ARG A 109 -18.60 17.84 37.67
N HIS A 110 -18.40 16.83 36.83
CA HIS A 110 -19.47 15.91 36.42
C HIS A 110 -19.39 14.51 37.06
N ASN A 111 -18.20 14.10 37.54
CA ASN A 111 -17.92 12.83 38.21
C ASN A 111 -18.46 11.59 37.46
N PRO A 112 -18.04 11.34 36.20
CA PRO A 112 -18.44 10.16 35.44
C PRO A 112 -17.88 8.86 36.06
N MET A 113 -18.49 7.72 35.75
CA MET A 113 -18.02 6.41 36.22
C MET A 113 -16.71 6.03 35.54
N LEU A 114 -16.64 6.17 34.22
CA LEU A 114 -15.46 5.86 33.42
C LEU A 114 -15.15 6.97 32.41
N VAL A 115 -13.87 7.18 32.14
CA VAL A 115 -13.37 7.97 31.00
C VAL A 115 -12.43 7.11 30.18
N MET A 116 -12.81 6.85 28.93
CA MET A 116 -12.19 5.89 28.04
C MET A 116 -11.54 6.60 26.85
N PHE A 117 -10.37 6.14 26.45
CA PHE A 117 -9.59 6.68 25.33
C PHE A 117 -9.22 5.56 24.36
N PRO A 118 -9.23 5.80 23.03
CA PRO A 118 -8.55 4.90 22.11
C PRO A 118 -7.05 4.86 22.42
N LEU A 119 -6.46 3.66 22.36
CA LEU A 119 -5.04 3.46 22.56
C LEU A 119 -4.25 4.00 21.36
N THR A 120 -3.90 5.28 21.46
CA THR A 120 -2.99 6.00 20.56
C THR A 120 -1.95 6.71 21.42
N ASP A 121 -0.83 7.15 20.86
CA ASP A 121 0.19 7.87 21.66
C ASP A 121 -0.39 9.11 22.36
N PHE A 122 -1.25 9.84 21.66
CA PHE A 122 -1.93 11.03 22.19
C PHE A 122 -2.98 10.67 23.25
N GLY A 123 -3.80 9.65 23.00
CA GLY A 123 -4.80 9.17 23.95
C GLY A 123 -4.15 8.66 25.23
N ARG A 124 -3.06 7.90 25.11
CA ARG A 124 -2.27 7.38 26.24
C ARG A 124 -1.72 8.50 27.11
N GLU A 125 -1.08 9.50 26.50
CA GLU A 125 -0.53 10.62 27.25
C GLU A 125 -1.63 11.50 27.89
N THR A 126 -2.69 11.81 27.14
CA THR A 126 -3.81 12.63 27.62
C THR A 126 -4.52 11.95 28.79
N ALA A 127 -4.79 10.65 28.69
CA ALA A 127 -5.42 9.87 29.75
C ALA A 127 -4.57 9.88 31.04
N ALA A 128 -3.27 9.59 30.92
CA ALA A 128 -2.34 9.55 32.06
C ALA A 128 -2.25 10.91 32.77
N ARG A 129 -2.12 12.00 32.01
CA ARG A 129 -2.10 13.36 32.56
C ARG A 129 -3.42 13.72 33.23
N THR A 130 -4.56 13.44 32.58
CA THR A 130 -5.89 13.76 33.13
C THR A 130 -6.14 13.01 34.42
N ALA A 131 -5.92 11.70 34.43
CA ALA A 131 -6.09 10.85 35.61
C ALA A 131 -5.27 11.37 36.79
N ARG A 132 -4.02 11.78 36.54
CA ARG A 132 -3.14 12.34 37.58
C ARG A 132 -3.64 13.68 38.13
N ILE A 133 -4.22 14.55 37.29
CA ILE A 133 -4.76 15.86 37.72
C ILE A 133 -5.97 15.67 38.64
N VAL A 134 -6.87 14.71 38.32
CA VAL A 134 -8.08 14.44 39.13
C VAL A 134 -7.87 13.38 40.21
N ASP A 135 -6.62 12.95 40.43
CA ASP A 135 -6.21 11.92 41.39
C ASP A 135 -6.92 10.56 41.19
N ALA A 136 -7.25 10.21 39.95
CA ALA A 136 -7.93 8.96 39.60
C ALA A 136 -6.96 7.84 39.19
N GLY A 137 -7.45 6.59 39.28
CA GLY A 137 -6.75 5.43 38.73
C GLY A 137 -6.87 5.36 37.20
N LEU A 138 -5.82 4.88 36.54
CA LEU A 138 -5.77 4.57 35.11
C LEU A 138 -5.38 3.10 34.91
N ILE A 139 -6.13 2.38 34.09
CA ILE A 139 -5.72 1.09 33.55
C ILE A 139 -5.44 1.28 32.06
N SER A 140 -4.20 1.02 31.65
CA SER A 140 -3.75 1.26 30.28
C SER A 140 -3.73 -0.01 29.43
N GLU A 141 -3.80 0.18 28.12
CA GLU A 141 -3.64 -0.86 27.10
C GLU A 141 -4.65 -2.01 27.22
N CYS A 142 -5.88 -1.71 27.64
CA CYS A 142 -6.93 -2.70 27.79
C CYS A 142 -7.30 -3.29 26.43
N VAL A 143 -7.26 -4.61 26.29
CA VAL A 143 -7.81 -5.31 25.11
C VAL A 143 -9.31 -5.55 25.26
N ASP A 144 -9.78 -5.69 26.49
CA ASP A 144 -11.19 -5.87 26.81
C ASP A 144 -11.50 -5.34 28.21
N VAL A 145 -12.77 -4.97 28.42
CA VAL A 145 -13.27 -4.42 29.67
C VAL A 145 -14.64 -5.02 29.94
N LEU A 146 -14.82 -5.54 31.14
CA LEU A 146 -16.01 -6.28 31.56
C LEU A 146 -16.55 -5.73 32.88
N LEU A 147 -17.79 -6.10 33.19
CA LEU A 147 -18.40 -5.88 34.49
C LEU A 147 -18.57 -7.22 35.20
N GLU A 148 -17.87 -7.38 36.32
CA GLU A 148 -17.95 -8.58 37.14
C GLU A 148 -18.37 -8.23 38.55
N LYS A 149 -19.48 -8.81 39.00
CA LYS A 149 -20.05 -8.56 40.34
C LYS A 149 -20.18 -7.05 40.65
N GLY A 150 -20.54 -6.26 39.63
CA GLY A 150 -20.71 -4.81 39.74
C GLY A 150 -19.42 -3.98 39.72
N LYS A 151 -18.25 -4.60 39.48
CA LYS A 151 -16.96 -3.91 39.36
C LYS A 151 -16.45 -3.93 37.93
N VAL A 152 -15.76 -2.86 37.54
CA VAL A 152 -15.08 -2.78 36.24
C VAL A 152 -13.80 -3.61 36.32
N VAL A 153 -13.67 -4.60 35.44
CA VAL A 153 -12.49 -5.45 35.31
C VAL A 153 -11.95 -5.31 33.89
N ALA A 154 -10.72 -4.82 33.78
CA ALA A 154 -10.03 -4.67 32.51
C ALA A 154 -9.01 -5.80 32.32
N ASN A 155 -8.97 -6.34 31.10
CA ASN A 155 -7.98 -7.31 30.66
C ASN A 155 -6.89 -6.56 29.89
N CYS A 156 -5.65 -6.65 30.38
CA CYS A 156 -4.50 -5.93 29.82
C CYS A 156 -3.34 -6.90 29.57
N PRO A 157 -2.77 -6.94 28.36
CA PRO A 157 -1.50 -7.63 28.14
C PRO A 157 -0.40 -6.89 28.90
N ALA A 158 0.48 -7.65 29.54
CA ALA A 158 1.64 -7.14 30.26
C ALA A 158 2.88 -7.98 29.92
N TRP A 159 4.08 -7.46 30.20
CA TRP A 159 5.36 -8.08 29.81
C TRP A 159 5.43 -8.43 28.31
N GLY A 160 4.99 -7.49 27.46
CA GLY A 160 4.99 -7.71 26.02
C GLY A 160 3.89 -8.65 25.50
N GLY A 161 2.97 -9.09 26.36
CA GLY A 161 1.87 -9.99 26.00
C GLY A 161 1.95 -11.36 26.66
N ASP A 162 3.03 -11.66 27.38
CA ASP A 162 3.24 -12.93 28.08
C ASP A 162 2.21 -13.19 29.18
N PHE A 163 1.69 -12.12 29.80
CA PHE A 163 0.66 -12.21 30.82
C PHE A 163 -0.57 -11.41 30.42
N MET A 164 -1.74 -12.00 30.64
CA MET A 164 -3.01 -11.29 30.66
C MET A 164 -3.35 -10.91 32.09
N CYS A 165 -3.15 -9.65 32.43
CA CYS A 165 -3.47 -9.10 33.73
C CYS A 165 -4.95 -8.72 33.79
N ARG A 166 -5.61 -9.10 34.89
CA ARG A 166 -6.97 -8.69 35.21
C ARG A 166 -6.90 -7.62 36.29
N ILE A 167 -7.27 -6.38 35.94
CA ILE A 167 -7.06 -5.21 36.79
C ILE A 167 -8.42 -4.55 37.09
N THR A 168 -8.65 -4.14 38.33
CA THR A 168 -9.83 -3.38 38.77
C THR A 168 -9.39 -2.14 39.51
N PHE A 169 -10.27 -1.13 39.56
CA PHE A 169 -10.07 0.03 40.43
C PHE A 169 -10.29 -0.37 41.90
N LEU A 170 -9.47 0.19 42.79
CA LEU A 170 -9.56 -0.05 44.23
C LEU A 170 -10.83 0.56 44.82
N ASP A 171 -11.13 1.81 44.44
CA ASP A 171 -12.33 2.53 44.85
C ASP A 171 -13.27 2.70 43.64
N PRO A 172 -14.36 1.92 43.56
CA PRO A 172 -15.33 2.00 42.46
C PRO A 172 -16.23 3.23 42.51
N SER A 173 -16.16 4.05 43.57
CA SER A 173 -16.94 5.29 43.72
C SER A 173 -16.26 6.51 43.11
N ARG A 174 -15.02 6.37 42.61
CA ARG A 174 -14.27 7.39 41.89
C ARG A 174 -14.30 7.12 40.39
N THR A 175 -14.14 8.18 39.60
CA THR A 175 -13.95 8.05 38.15
C THR A 175 -12.74 7.17 37.84
N GLY A 176 -12.92 6.13 37.02
CA GLY A 176 -11.82 5.33 36.48
C GLY A 176 -11.42 5.76 35.08
N PHE A 177 -10.12 5.73 34.76
CA PHE A 177 -9.61 6.02 33.43
C PHE A 177 -9.15 4.74 32.73
N LEU A 178 -9.42 4.63 31.43
CA LEU A 178 -9.05 3.48 30.61
C LEU A 178 -8.45 3.93 29.27
N THR A 179 -7.36 3.31 28.84
CA THR A 179 -6.98 3.32 27.42
C THR A 179 -7.26 1.94 26.83
N ILE A 180 -7.93 1.92 25.68
CA ILE A 180 -8.53 0.69 25.12
C ILE A 180 -8.05 0.50 23.70
N GLN A 181 -7.63 -0.71 23.37
CA GLN A 181 -7.28 -1.08 22.01
C GLN A 181 -8.51 -0.91 21.10
N PRO A 182 -8.46 0.00 20.10
CA PRO A 182 -9.63 0.37 19.31
C PRO A 182 -10.02 -0.71 18.28
N HIS A 183 -9.36 -1.87 18.27
CA HIS A 183 -9.63 -2.96 17.34
C HIS A 183 -10.46 -4.10 17.95
N ALA A 184 -10.68 -4.08 19.26
CA ALA A 184 -11.42 -5.13 19.96
C ALA A 184 -12.91 -5.18 19.56
N VAL A 185 -13.51 -4.02 19.28
CA VAL A 185 -14.92 -3.90 18.89
C VAL A 185 -15.03 -3.02 17.66
N ARG A 186 -15.77 -3.47 16.65
CA ARG A 186 -16.06 -2.65 15.47
C ARG A 186 -17.34 -1.85 15.68
N ALA A 187 -17.27 -0.53 15.51
CA ALA A 187 -18.43 0.33 15.57
C ALA A 187 -19.35 0.10 14.36
N THR A 188 -20.65 0.15 14.62
CA THR A 188 -21.70 0.09 13.59
C THR A 188 -22.74 1.15 13.92
N GLU A 189 -23.30 1.77 12.89
CA GLU A 189 -24.43 2.68 13.06
C GLU A 189 -25.60 2.00 13.77
N VAL A 190 -26.27 2.77 14.62
CA VAL A 190 -27.40 2.32 15.42
C VAL A 190 -28.66 2.95 14.88
N LYS A 191 -29.66 2.11 14.60
CA LYS A 191 -30.99 2.60 14.21
C LYS A 191 -31.72 3.13 15.45
N GLY A 192 -32.21 4.36 15.41
CA GLY A 192 -32.95 4.95 16.52
C GLY A 192 -33.01 6.47 16.48
N ARG A 193 -33.46 7.08 17.58
CA ARG A 193 -33.40 8.53 17.76
C ARG A 193 -31.95 8.94 18.06
N PRO A 194 -31.36 9.90 17.33
CA PRO A 194 -30.03 10.41 17.65
C PRO A 194 -29.98 10.97 19.08
N GLY A 195 -28.85 10.77 19.75
CA GLY A 195 -28.52 11.38 21.04
C GLY A 195 -28.47 12.91 20.99
N LEU A 196 -28.25 13.53 22.14
CA LEU A 196 -28.19 14.99 22.27
C LEU A 196 -26.77 15.51 22.02
N VAL A 197 -26.65 16.62 21.29
CA VAL A 197 -25.38 17.33 21.08
C VAL A 197 -25.37 18.60 21.93
N ASP A 198 -24.40 18.71 22.83
CA ASP A 198 -24.20 19.87 23.71
C ASP A 198 -22.83 20.50 23.45
N ARG A 199 -22.74 21.82 23.54
CA ARG A 199 -21.47 22.56 23.47
C ARG A 199 -21.23 23.32 24.77
N VAL A 200 -20.02 23.22 25.31
CA VAL A 200 -19.64 23.80 26.60
C VAL A 200 -18.29 24.48 26.46
N ASP A 201 -18.22 25.78 26.78
CA ASP A 201 -16.92 26.47 26.89
C ASP A 201 -16.21 26.02 28.18
N VAL A 202 -14.93 25.67 28.05
CA VAL A 202 -14.11 25.17 29.17
C VAL A 202 -12.90 26.06 29.41
N GLU A 203 -12.51 26.20 30.67
CA GLU A 203 -11.30 26.88 31.08
C GLU A 203 -10.12 25.90 31.16
N ILE A 204 -8.90 26.39 30.88
CA ILE A 204 -7.65 25.64 30.98
C ILE A 204 -6.72 26.40 31.94
N PRO A 205 -6.79 26.11 33.25
CA PRO A 205 -6.09 26.90 34.27
C PRO A 205 -4.57 26.68 34.29
N ASP A 206 -4.11 25.45 34.03
CA ASP A 206 -2.70 25.05 34.19
C ASP A 206 -2.03 24.79 32.83
N ILE A 207 -1.67 25.88 32.16
CA ILE A 207 -0.90 25.81 30.92
C ILE A 207 0.58 25.63 31.27
N HIS A 208 1.15 24.45 30.97
CA HIS A 208 2.59 24.24 31.08
C HIS A 208 3.35 25.16 30.10
N LYS A 209 4.08 26.13 30.65
CA LYS A 209 4.82 27.16 29.89
C LYS A 209 6.07 26.62 29.17
N GLY A 210 6.56 25.43 29.53
CA GLY A 210 7.80 24.85 28.99
C GLY A 210 7.65 24.11 27.65
N ILE A 211 6.43 23.79 27.22
CA ILE A 211 6.19 23.05 25.97
C ILE A 211 5.70 24.02 24.90
N LYS A 212 6.34 24.00 23.73
CA LYS A 212 5.94 24.80 22.56
C LYS A 212 5.91 23.92 21.31
N LEU A 213 4.77 23.90 20.61
CA LEU A 213 4.65 23.27 19.31
C LEU A 213 5.30 24.18 18.26
N LEU A 214 6.39 23.73 17.63
CA LEU A 214 7.10 24.49 16.60
C LEU A 214 6.57 24.20 15.19
N SER A 215 6.27 22.94 14.89
CA SER A 215 5.70 22.52 13.61
C SER A 215 4.88 21.24 13.78
N ASN A 216 3.94 21.05 12.86
CA ASN A 216 3.15 19.82 12.70
C ASN A 216 2.88 19.68 11.19
N SER A 217 3.24 18.55 10.60
CA SER A 217 2.99 18.26 9.19
C SER A 217 2.57 16.79 9.02
N PRO A 218 1.57 16.50 8.16
CA PRO A 218 1.29 15.12 7.80
C PRO A 218 2.45 14.54 6.99
N ARG A 219 2.72 13.25 7.18
CA ARG A 219 3.73 12.54 6.39
C ARG A 219 3.30 12.45 4.90
N PRO A 220 4.26 12.53 3.95
CA PRO A 220 4.00 12.30 2.53
C PRO A 220 3.39 10.91 2.26
N LYS A 221 2.57 10.79 1.21
CA LYS A 221 1.83 9.56 0.84
C LYS A 221 2.64 8.49 0.07
N GLU A 222 3.96 8.57 0.04
CA GLU A 222 4.76 7.83 -0.97
C GLU A 222 5.12 6.37 -0.64
N ALA A 223 4.42 5.72 0.29
CA ALA A 223 4.36 4.26 0.39
C ALA A 223 2.97 3.84 0.89
N GLN A 224 2.41 2.75 0.37
CA GLN A 224 1.22 2.16 1.00
C GLN A 224 1.56 1.83 2.45
N ARG A 225 0.69 2.23 3.37
CA ARG A 225 0.85 1.96 4.80
C ARG A 225 0.78 0.46 5.00
N LEU A 226 1.72 -0.08 5.79
CA LEU A 226 1.73 -1.51 6.14
C LEU A 226 0.40 -1.95 6.77
N GLU A 227 -0.25 -1.05 7.52
CA GLU A 227 -1.52 -1.34 8.19
C GLU A 227 -2.70 -1.58 7.22
N ASP A 228 -2.61 -1.06 6.00
CA ASP A 228 -3.64 -1.18 4.96
C ASP A 228 -3.32 -2.32 3.94
N ALA A 229 -2.16 -2.97 4.10
CA ALA A 229 -1.67 -3.96 3.17
C ALA A 229 -2.46 -5.27 3.25
N HIS A 230 -2.88 -5.78 2.08
CA HIS A 230 -3.59 -7.06 1.99
C HIS A 230 -2.65 -8.27 2.07
N THR A 231 -1.39 -8.08 1.64
CA THR A 231 -0.35 -9.10 1.66
C THR A 231 0.95 -8.45 2.08
N ILE A 232 1.63 -9.06 3.05
CA ILE A 232 2.88 -8.55 3.61
C ILE A 232 3.93 -9.66 3.59
N VAL A 233 5.15 -9.32 3.20
CA VAL A 233 6.31 -10.20 3.32
C VAL A 233 7.28 -9.59 4.33
N VAL A 234 7.55 -10.32 5.41
CA VAL A 234 8.34 -9.87 6.56
C VAL A 234 9.70 -10.56 6.58
N GLY A 235 10.78 -9.77 6.62
CA GLY A 235 12.14 -10.26 6.82
C GLY A 235 12.61 -10.22 8.29
N GLY A 236 13.32 -11.26 8.71
CA GLY A 236 13.87 -11.40 10.06
C GLY A 236 15.39 -11.48 10.14
N ALA A 237 15.90 -11.52 11.37
CA ALA A 237 17.33 -11.66 11.66
C ALA A 237 17.96 -12.92 11.04
N GLY A 238 17.18 -13.98 10.80
CA GLY A 238 17.62 -15.22 10.19
C GLY A 238 18.14 -15.08 8.75
N LEU A 239 17.91 -13.93 8.10
CA LEU A 239 18.47 -13.59 6.79
C LEU A 239 19.97 -13.23 6.89
N GLY A 240 20.42 -12.74 8.05
CA GLY A 240 21.83 -12.53 8.37
C GLY A 240 22.53 -11.33 7.72
N ASN A 241 22.11 -10.87 6.53
CA ASN A 241 22.67 -9.69 5.88
C ASN A 241 21.68 -9.04 4.89
N ILE A 242 22.04 -7.86 4.37
CA ILE A 242 21.23 -7.08 3.42
C ILE A 242 21.03 -7.79 2.07
N ASP A 243 22.01 -8.56 1.59
CA ASP A 243 21.91 -9.30 0.32
C ASP A 243 20.82 -10.37 0.40
N ASN A 244 20.76 -11.14 1.49
CA ASN A 244 19.69 -12.12 1.67
C ASN A 244 18.35 -11.43 1.95
N PHE A 245 18.37 -10.23 2.56
CA PHE A 245 17.16 -9.43 2.72
C PHE A 245 16.64 -8.90 1.37
N SER A 246 17.49 -8.72 0.35
CA SER A 246 17.05 -8.36 -1.00
C SER A 246 16.11 -9.41 -1.58
N LEU A 247 16.32 -10.70 -1.30
CA LEU A 247 15.43 -11.77 -1.73
C LEU A 247 14.02 -11.62 -1.14
N VAL A 248 13.89 -11.09 0.08
CA VAL A 248 12.58 -10.80 0.68
C VAL A 248 11.90 -9.64 -0.04
N ARG A 249 12.66 -8.62 -0.42
CA ARG A 249 12.19 -7.51 -1.26
C ARG A 249 11.77 -7.99 -2.64
N GLU A 250 12.57 -8.81 -3.29
CA GLU A 250 12.25 -9.40 -4.60
C GLU A 250 10.98 -10.25 -4.54
N LEU A 251 10.81 -11.06 -3.48
CA LEU A 251 9.58 -11.82 -3.26
C LEU A 251 8.38 -10.91 -3.01
N SER A 252 8.51 -9.86 -2.19
CA SER A 252 7.42 -8.92 -1.96
C SER A 252 6.96 -8.28 -3.26
N VAL A 253 7.92 -7.92 -4.11
CA VAL A 253 7.68 -7.36 -5.44
C VAL A 253 6.98 -8.36 -6.36
N ALA A 254 7.47 -9.60 -6.47
CA ALA A 254 6.87 -10.64 -7.29
C ALA A 254 5.42 -10.98 -6.88
N MET A 255 5.11 -10.84 -5.59
CA MET A 255 3.77 -11.05 -5.04
C MET A 255 2.87 -9.82 -5.12
N GLY A 256 3.40 -8.63 -5.43
CA GLY A 256 2.67 -7.36 -5.28
C GLY A 256 2.26 -7.09 -3.82
N ALA A 257 3.12 -7.47 -2.88
CA ALA A 257 2.95 -7.39 -1.45
C ALA A 257 3.84 -6.29 -0.84
N GLU A 258 3.44 -5.76 0.31
CA GLU A 258 4.25 -4.80 1.04
C GLU A 258 5.42 -5.47 1.76
N LEU A 259 6.59 -4.83 1.71
CA LEU A 259 7.78 -5.26 2.43
C LEU A 259 7.73 -4.77 3.88
N ALA A 260 7.98 -5.67 4.81
CA ALA A 260 8.13 -5.35 6.24
C ALA A 260 9.32 -6.07 6.87
N ALA A 261 9.66 -5.71 8.10
CA ALA A 261 10.71 -6.38 8.86
C ALA A 261 10.45 -6.41 10.36
N THR A 262 11.16 -7.33 11.00
CA THR A 262 11.34 -7.32 12.47
C THR A 262 12.41 -6.29 12.87
N ARG A 263 12.59 -6.07 14.17
CA ARG A 263 13.53 -5.06 14.70
C ARG A 263 15.00 -5.23 14.23
N PRO A 264 15.59 -6.42 14.17
CA PRO A 264 17.01 -6.54 13.83
C PRO A 264 17.37 -6.02 12.43
N PRO A 265 16.68 -6.38 11.32
CA PRO A 265 16.94 -5.76 10.01
C PRO A 265 16.82 -4.23 9.97
N VAL A 266 15.96 -3.64 10.81
CA VAL A 266 15.80 -2.17 10.91
C VAL A 266 17.00 -1.54 11.61
N LEU A 267 17.45 -2.14 12.72
CA LEU A 267 18.63 -1.67 13.47
C LEU A 267 19.92 -1.78 12.65
N GLU A 268 20.01 -2.79 11.80
CA GLU A 268 21.11 -2.99 10.85
C GLU A 268 20.96 -2.15 9.57
N HIS A 269 19.94 -1.29 9.50
CA HIS A 269 19.66 -0.39 8.36
C HIS A 269 19.45 -1.09 7.01
N TRP A 270 18.96 -2.33 6.99
CA TRP A 270 18.60 -3.04 5.74
C TRP A 270 17.27 -2.54 5.17
N VAL A 271 16.45 -1.93 6.03
CA VAL A 271 15.15 -1.38 5.70
C VAL A 271 14.78 -0.27 6.69
N ASP A 272 13.94 0.66 6.25
CA ASP A 272 13.52 1.81 7.05
C ASP A 272 12.71 1.40 8.29
N GLU A 273 12.79 2.21 9.34
CA GLU A 273 12.04 2.03 10.59
C GLU A 273 10.53 1.97 10.38
N GLU A 274 10.02 2.62 9.33
CA GLU A 274 8.61 2.56 8.98
C GLU A 274 8.14 1.16 8.55
N ARG A 275 9.07 0.26 8.23
CA ARG A 275 8.78 -1.12 7.89
C ARG A 275 8.77 -2.06 9.10
N LEU A 276 9.02 -1.53 10.30
CA LEU A 276 9.03 -2.30 11.54
C LEU A 276 7.63 -2.78 11.94
N ILE A 277 7.49 -4.10 12.11
CA ILE A 277 6.31 -4.73 12.70
C ILE A 277 6.62 -5.23 14.11
N GLY A 278 5.70 -4.99 15.03
CA GLY A 278 5.76 -5.48 16.41
C GLY A 278 5.20 -4.48 17.43
N GLN A 279 5.36 -4.78 18.71
CA GLN A 279 4.87 -4.00 19.84
C GLN A 279 5.34 -2.54 19.82
N THR A 280 6.59 -2.30 19.43
CA THR A 280 7.17 -0.95 19.30
C THR A 280 7.13 -0.43 17.86
N GLY A 281 6.52 -1.18 16.95
CA GLY A 281 6.39 -0.85 15.54
C GLY A 281 4.92 -0.77 15.15
N LYS A 282 4.61 -1.20 13.92
CA LYS A 282 3.23 -1.25 13.41
C LYS A 282 2.58 -2.59 13.76
N SER A 283 1.30 -2.54 14.07
CA SER A 283 0.42 -3.71 14.09
C SER A 283 -0.33 -3.79 12.76
N VAL A 284 -0.40 -4.99 12.18
CA VAL A 284 -0.94 -5.23 10.83
C VAL A 284 -1.92 -6.40 10.84
N ARG A 285 -2.86 -6.36 9.90
CA ARG A 285 -3.93 -7.37 9.74
C ARG A 285 -4.13 -7.80 8.29
N PRO A 286 -3.08 -8.27 7.60
CA PRO A 286 -3.19 -8.66 6.21
C PRO A 286 -4.01 -9.96 6.06
N LYS A 287 -4.50 -10.21 4.85
CA LYS A 287 -5.07 -11.51 4.49
C LYS A 287 -4.01 -12.60 4.43
N LEU A 288 -2.78 -12.24 4.04
CA LEU A 288 -1.66 -13.14 3.94
C LEU A 288 -0.38 -12.47 4.45
N LEU A 289 0.30 -13.10 5.38
CA LEU A 289 1.59 -12.68 5.91
C LEU A 289 2.63 -13.77 5.73
N LEU A 290 3.71 -13.48 5.02
CA LEU A 290 4.87 -14.37 4.90
C LEU A 290 5.94 -13.91 5.87
N SER A 291 6.30 -14.74 6.85
CA SER A 291 7.32 -14.45 7.85
C SER A 291 8.58 -15.25 7.56
N ILE A 292 9.66 -14.59 7.14
CA ILE A 292 10.86 -15.25 6.62
C ILE A 292 12.06 -14.96 7.51
N GLY A 293 12.64 -16.02 8.08
CA GLY A 293 13.81 -15.92 8.96
C GLY A 293 13.52 -15.18 10.27
N THR A 294 12.27 -15.21 10.75
CA THR A 294 11.86 -14.60 12.02
C THR A 294 11.81 -15.66 13.13
N SER A 295 12.24 -15.32 14.34
CA SER A 295 12.18 -16.26 15.47
C SER A 295 10.77 -16.40 16.07
N GLY A 296 9.87 -15.43 15.83
CA GLY A 296 8.59 -15.36 16.52
C GLY A 296 8.69 -14.81 17.94
N ALA A 297 9.64 -13.88 18.18
CA ALA A 297 9.71 -13.16 19.44
C ALA A 297 8.36 -12.49 19.75
N VAL A 298 7.95 -12.51 21.02
CA VAL A 298 6.63 -12.05 21.47
C VAL A 298 6.35 -10.60 21.03
N GLN A 299 7.37 -9.75 21.04
CA GLN A 299 7.26 -8.37 20.59
C GLN A 299 6.92 -8.27 19.09
N TYR A 300 7.45 -9.17 18.25
CA TYR A 300 7.07 -9.22 16.84
C TYR A 300 5.67 -9.82 16.66
N VAL A 301 5.38 -10.92 17.37
CA VAL A 301 4.10 -11.63 17.29
C VAL A 301 2.94 -10.71 17.64
N ALA A 302 3.09 -9.85 18.65
CA ALA A 302 2.08 -8.86 19.05
C ALA A 302 1.63 -7.94 17.90
N GLY A 303 2.47 -7.72 16.88
CA GLY A 303 2.15 -6.90 15.71
C GLY A 303 1.50 -7.65 14.55
N ILE A 304 1.39 -8.99 14.61
CA ILE A 304 0.87 -9.83 13.51
C ILE A 304 -0.25 -10.79 13.93
N MET A 305 -0.68 -10.79 15.20
CA MET A 305 -1.69 -11.73 15.71
C MET A 305 -3.03 -11.68 14.93
N GLU A 306 -3.36 -10.55 14.31
CA GLU A 306 -4.59 -10.38 13.52
C GLU A 306 -4.44 -10.72 12.04
N ALA A 307 -3.28 -11.24 11.59
CA ALA A 307 -3.12 -11.74 10.23
C ALA A 307 -4.02 -12.97 10.00
N GLN A 308 -4.75 -13.00 8.89
CA GLN A 308 -5.68 -14.11 8.62
C GLN A 308 -4.98 -15.40 8.23
N THR A 309 -3.80 -15.31 7.62
CA THR A 309 -2.99 -16.47 7.25
C THR A 309 -1.51 -16.11 7.39
N ILE A 310 -0.80 -16.85 8.23
CA ILE A 310 0.63 -16.70 8.50
C ILE A 310 1.36 -17.91 7.89
N VAL A 311 2.26 -17.62 6.95
CA VAL A 311 3.19 -18.59 6.38
C VAL A 311 4.58 -18.30 6.92
N ALA A 312 5.19 -19.22 7.66
CA ALA A 312 6.51 -19.04 8.24
C ALA A 312 7.57 -19.88 7.51
N VAL A 313 8.70 -19.26 7.20
CA VAL A 313 9.90 -19.93 6.65
C VAL A 313 11.04 -19.75 7.63
N ASN A 314 11.49 -20.83 8.26
CA ASN A 314 12.62 -20.79 9.17
C ASN A 314 13.44 -22.08 9.10
N ARG A 315 14.76 -21.97 9.19
CA ARG A 315 15.68 -23.12 9.22
C ARG A 315 15.59 -23.91 10.52
N ASP A 316 15.28 -23.23 11.63
CA ASP A 316 15.14 -23.85 12.93
C ASP A 316 13.72 -24.39 13.09
N LYS A 317 13.58 -25.72 13.04
CA LYS A 317 12.30 -26.42 13.23
C LYS A 317 11.60 -26.14 14.56
N ASN A 318 12.35 -25.64 15.57
CA ASN A 318 11.83 -25.32 16.89
C ASN A 318 11.53 -23.83 17.07
N ALA A 319 11.64 -23.02 16.02
CA ALA A 319 11.41 -21.58 16.11
C ALA A 319 9.98 -21.27 16.61
N PRO A 320 9.82 -20.40 17.63
CA PRO A 320 8.51 -20.02 18.18
C PRO A 320 7.49 -19.52 17.16
N ILE A 321 7.93 -18.94 16.03
CA ILE A 321 7.03 -18.50 14.96
C ILE A 321 6.12 -19.62 14.44
N PHE A 322 6.58 -20.88 14.48
CA PHE A 322 5.76 -22.02 14.04
C PHE A 322 4.58 -22.33 14.96
N GLN A 323 4.54 -21.80 16.18
CA GLN A 323 3.41 -22.00 17.10
C GLN A 323 2.17 -21.21 16.66
N ILE A 324 2.35 -20.14 15.88
CA ILE A 324 1.27 -19.27 15.42
C ILE A 324 1.08 -19.32 13.89
N ALA A 325 1.97 -19.99 13.17
CA ALA A 325 1.92 -20.07 11.71
C ALA A 325 0.88 -21.10 11.27
N ASP A 326 -0.01 -20.72 10.35
CA ASP A 326 -0.92 -21.66 9.70
C ASP A 326 -0.18 -22.63 8.78
N ILE A 327 0.92 -22.16 8.18
CA ILE A 327 1.78 -22.97 7.31
C ILE A 327 3.24 -22.75 7.71
N GLY A 328 3.90 -23.81 8.17
CA GLY A 328 5.33 -23.79 8.49
C GLY A 328 6.19 -24.49 7.44
N ILE A 329 7.25 -23.83 6.97
CA ILE A 329 8.24 -24.38 6.04
C ILE A 329 9.60 -24.38 6.72
N ILE A 330 10.14 -25.58 6.95
CA ILE A 330 11.47 -25.77 7.53
C ILE A 330 12.49 -25.80 6.39
N ALA A 331 13.12 -24.66 6.13
CA ALA A 331 14.11 -24.50 5.07
C ALA A 331 15.03 -23.31 5.32
N ASP A 332 16.23 -23.33 4.70
CA ASP A 332 17.05 -22.13 4.59
C ASP A 332 16.41 -21.16 3.60
N ALA A 333 16.14 -19.94 4.07
CA ALA A 333 15.61 -18.84 3.27
C ALA A 333 16.42 -18.61 1.98
N LYS A 334 17.75 -18.72 2.06
CA LYS A 334 18.65 -18.51 0.92
C LYS A 334 18.44 -19.52 -0.21
N THR A 335 18.01 -20.73 0.14
CA THR A 335 17.78 -21.81 -0.81
C THR A 335 16.36 -21.78 -1.37
N ILE A 336 15.37 -21.50 -0.52
CA ILE A 336 13.96 -21.58 -0.91
C ILE A 336 13.46 -20.31 -1.58
N LEU A 337 13.91 -19.12 -1.16
CA LEU A 337 13.41 -17.85 -1.69
C LEU A 337 13.63 -17.71 -3.20
N PRO A 338 14.81 -18.00 -3.78
CA PRO A 338 14.99 -17.88 -5.23
C PRO A 338 13.98 -18.74 -6.02
N ARG A 339 13.78 -19.99 -5.59
CA ARG A 339 12.82 -20.91 -6.22
C ARG A 339 11.37 -20.45 -6.05
N LEU A 340 11.06 -19.89 -4.89
CA LEU A 340 9.73 -19.36 -4.61
C LEU A 340 9.46 -18.11 -5.46
N ILE A 341 10.42 -17.19 -5.58
CA ILE A 341 10.34 -16.00 -6.42
C ILE A 341 10.10 -16.39 -7.87
N ASP A 342 10.91 -17.30 -8.42
CA ASP A 342 10.73 -17.79 -9.80
C ASP A 342 9.31 -18.34 -10.02
N ARG A 343 8.84 -19.18 -9.08
CA ARG A 343 7.53 -19.80 -9.21
C ARG A 343 6.40 -18.80 -9.07
N VAL A 344 6.50 -17.85 -8.13
CA VAL A 344 5.52 -16.78 -7.94
C VAL A 344 5.45 -15.90 -9.18
N SER A 345 6.59 -15.47 -9.71
CA SER A 345 6.70 -14.67 -10.91
C SER A 345 6.03 -15.34 -12.12
N GLN A 346 6.28 -16.63 -12.32
CA GLN A 346 5.62 -17.42 -13.37
C GLN A 346 4.10 -17.47 -13.20
N VAL A 347 3.62 -17.73 -11.98
CA VAL A 347 2.18 -17.80 -11.68
C VAL A 347 1.53 -16.42 -11.83
N THR A 348 2.19 -15.35 -11.43
CA THR A 348 1.73 -13.97 -11.60
C THR A 348 1.59 -13.63 -13.09
N MET A 349 2.60 -13.97 -13.90
CA MET A 349 2.54 -13.78 -15.35
C MET A 349 1.47 -14.64 -16.03
N ARG A 350 1.27 -15.87 -15.56
CA ARG A 350 0.20 -16.74 -16.03
C ARG A 350 -1.18 -16.11 -15.79
N LYS A 351 -1.41 -15.59 -14.58
CA LYS A 351 -2.68 -14.91 -14.24
C LYS A 351 -2.91 -13.70 -15.14
N LEU A 352 -1.87 -12.90 -15.40
CA LEU A 352 -1.95 -11.78 -16.35
C LEU A 352 -2.29 -12.27 -17.77
N ALA A 353 -1.73 -13.40 -18.22
CA ALA A 353 -2.06 -13.99 -19.51
C ALA A 353 -3.52 -14.47 -19.59
N ASP A 354 -3.99 -15.14 -18.54
CA ASP A 354 -5.38 -15.60 -18.43
C ASP A 354 -6.36 -14.42 -18.41
N ASP A 355 -6.03 -13.34 -17.68
CA ASP A 355 -6.83 -12.10 -17.63
C ASP A 355 -6.99 -11.47 -19.03
N LEU A 356 -5.94 -11.50 -19.87
CA LEU A 356 -6.02 -11.03 -21.28
C LEU A 356 -6.81 -11.96 -22.21
N GLY A 357 -6.82 -13.27 -21.93
CA GLY A 357 -7.57 -14.27 -22.70
C GLY A 357 -9.08 -14.17 -22.48
N THR A 358 -9.51 -13.78 -21.27
CA THR A 358 -10.92 -13.63 -20.91
C THR A 358 -11.52 -12.29 -21.40
N ARG A 359 -11.79 -12.21 -22.71
CA ARG A 359 -12.22 -10.98 -23.41
C ARG A 359 -13.55 -10.32 -22.98
N GLU A 360 -14.31 -10.86 -22.01
CA GLU A 360 -15.74 -10.50 -21.86
C GLU A 360 -16.18 -9.84 -20.54
N LYS A 361 -15.31 -9.57 -19.55
CA LYS A 361 -15.77 -8.95 -18.28
C LYS A 361 -15.06 -7.63 -17.94
N SER A 362 -15.83 -6.66 -17.42
CA SER A 362 -15.31 -5.38 -16.91
C SER A 362 -14.36 -5.58 -15.73
N ASP A 363 -14.68 -6.53 -14.86
CA ASP A 363 -13.91 -6.79 -13.63
C ASP A 363 -12.52 -7.37 -13.89
N SER A 364 -12.34 -8.20 -14.94
CA SER A 364 -11.03 -8.76 -15.30
C SER A 364 -10.08 -7.71 -15.87
N ARG A 365 -10.62 -6.71 -16.60
CA ARG A 365 -9.84 -5.60 -17.15
C ARG A 365 -9.25 -4.71 -16.06
N ASN A 366 -10.03 -4.39 -15.04
CA ASN A 366 -9.55 -3.64 -13.88
C ASN A 366 -8.50 -4.44 -13.08
N ALA A 367 -8.71 -5.75 -12.94
CA ALA A 367 -7.75 -6.61 -12.25
C ALA A 367 -6.39 -6.70 -12.97
N PHE A 368 -6.39 -6.77 -14.31
CA PHE A 368 -5.16 -6.76 -15.11
C PHE A 368 -4.38 -5.45 -14.91
N GLY A 369 -5.05 -4.30 -15.07
CA GLY A 369 -4.43 -2.98 -14.93
C GLY A 369 -3.82 -2.76 -13.54
N GLU A 370 -4.56 -3.09 -12.49
CA GLU A 370 -4.09 -3.00 -11.10
C GLU A 370 -2.87 -3.91 -10.83
N ARG A 371 -2.82 -5.12 -11.41
CA ARG A 371 -1.65 -6.00 -11.27
C ARG A 371 -0.42 -5.42 -11.97
N VAL A 372 -0.57 -4.90 -13.19
CA VAL A 372 0.53 -4.25 -13.94
C VAL A 372 1.06 -3.06 -13.13
N LYS A 373 0.15 -2.21 -12.64
CA LYS A 373 0.49 -1.07 -11.79
C LYS A 373 1.26 -1.48 -10.54
N LYS A 374 0.76 -2.47 -9.79
CA LYS A 374 1.43 -2.98 -8.59
C LYS A 374 2.82 -3.51 -8.88
N LEU A 375 2.98 -4.29 -9.94
CA LEU A 375 4.29 -4.81 -10.34
C LEU A 375 5.25 -3.69 -10.75
N ARG A 376 4.75 -2.68 -11.48
CA ARG A 376 5.54 -1.48 -11.84
C ARG A 376 6.01 -0.73 -10.59
N GLU A 377 5.08 -0.39 -9.71
CA GLU A 377 5.36 0.35 -8.47
C GLU A 377 6.31 -0.42 -7.57
N ALA A 378 6.13 -1.73 -7.45
CA ALA A 378 6.99 -2.58 -6.66
C ALA A 378 8.43 -2.66 -7.23
N HIS A 379 8.61 -2.52 -8.54
CA HIS A 379 9.93 -2.38 -9.17
C HIS A 379 10.51 -0.95 -9.11
N ASN A 380 9.85 -0.02 -8.40
CA ASN A 380 10.18 1.42 -8.40
C ASN A 380 10.26 2.02 -9.80
N TRP A 381 9.47 1.51 -10.74
CA TRP A 381 9.41 2.06 -12.10
C TRP A 381 8.39 3.19 -12.16
N THR A 382 8.79 4.34 -12.71
CA THR A 382 7.83 5.34 -13.14
C THR A 382 7.10 4.87 -14.39
N ILE A 383 6.04 5.57 -14.78
CA ILE A 383 5.32 5.29 -16.02
C ILE A 383 6.26 5.40 -17.22
N GLU A 384 7.17 6.37 -17.21
CA GLU A 384 8.19 6.59 -18.23
C GLU A 384 9.20 5.44 -18.27
N ALA A 385 9.62 4.92 -17.12
CA ALA A 385 10.53 3.78 -17.04
C ALA A 385 9.89 2.52 -17.62
N LEU A 386 8.62 2.25 -17.30
CA LEU A 386 7.89 1.11 -17.88
C LEU A 386 7.63 1.30 -19.38
N SER A 387 7.31 2.53 -19.80
CA SER A 387 7.17 2.92 -21.20
C SER A 387 8.45 2.58 -21.98
N LYS A 388 9.62 3.00 -21.47
CA LYS A 388 10.92 2.70 -22.08
C LYS A 388 11.22 1.20 -22.11
N ALA A 389 10.91 0.48 -21.03
CA ALA A 389 11.15 -0.96 -20.93
C ALA A 389 10.25 -1.79 -21.86
N THR A 390 9.07 -1.28 -22.22
CA THR A 390 8.06 -2.00 -23.03
C THR A 390 7.85 -1.44 -24.44
N GLY A 391 8.53 -0.35 -24.81
CA GLY A 391 8.36 0.32 -26.12
C GLY A 391 6.97 0.93 -26.34
N GLN A 392 6.22 1.19 -25.26
CA GLN A 392 4.87 1.80 -25.33
C GLN A 392 4.90 3.24 -24.86
N SER A 393 3.92 4.05 -25.30
CA SER A 393 3.84 5.44 -24.82
C SER A 393 3.38 5.51 -23.36
N PRO A 394 3.78 6.54 -22.60
CA PRO A 394 3.29 6.76 -21.23
C PRO A 394 1.76 6.77 -21.13
N GLU A 395 1.07 7.38 -22.10
CA GLU A 395 -0.40 7.43 -22.14
C GLU A 395 -1.02 6.05 -22.33
N PHE A 396 -0.35 5.16 -23.09
CA PHE A 396 -0.78 3.79 -23.25
C PHE A 396 -0.67 3.03 -21.92
N ILE A 397 0.47 3.17 -21.22
CA ILE A 397 0.69 2.55 -19.91
C ILE A 397 -0.39 3.00 -18.91
N GLU A 398 -0.67 4.30 -18.83
CA GLU A 398 -1.72 4.82 -17.96
C GLU A 398 -3.09 4.23 -18.27
N LYS A 399 -3.46 4.12 -19.54
CA LYS A 399 -4.75 3.54 -19.96
C LYS A 399 -4.84 2.05 -19.60
N VAL A 400 -3.73 1.32 -19.69
CA VAL A 400 -3.66 -0.09 -19.28
C VAL A 400 -3.82 -0.21 -17.77
N GLU A 401 -3.09 0.57 -16.98
CA GLU A 401 -3.17 0.53 -15.51
C GLU A 401 -4.54 0.94 -14.96
N LYS A 402 -5.20 1.90 -15.62
CA LYS A 402 -6.57 2.34 -15.29
C LYS A 402 -7.66 1.37 -15.80
N GLY A 403 -7.30 0.28 -16.48
CA GLY A 403 -8.26 -0.67 -17.06
C GLY A 403 -9.06 -0.12 -18.25
N ILE A 404 -8.68 1.04 -18.79
CA ILE A 404 -9.37 1.75 -19.89
C ILE A 404 -9.15 1.02 -21.23
N THR A 405 -7.94 0.54 -21.47
CA THR A 405 -7.56 -0.16 -22.71
C THR A 405 -7.03 -1.55 -22.42
N THR A 406 -7.48 -2.54 -23.20
CA THR A 406 -6.89 -3.89 -23.17
C THR A 406 -5.63 -3.90 -24.03
N PRO A 407 -4.46 -4.23 -23.45
CA PRO A 407 -3.23 -4.25 -24.23
C PRO A 407 -3.15 -5.51 -25.12
N PRO A 408 -2.40 -5.46 -26.23
CA PRO A 408 -2.14 -6.64 -27.05
C PRO A 408 -1.25 -7.63 -26.31
N VAL A 409 -1.32 -8.92 -26.67
CA VAL A 409 -0.47 -9.98 -26.07
C VAL A 409 1.02 -9.63 -26.13
N ALA A 410 1.46 -8.95 -27.21
CA ALA A 410 2.83 -8.47 -27.36
C ALA A 410 3.30 -7.55 -26.20
N PHE A 411 2.40 -6.78 -25.59
CA PHE A 411 2.72 -5.98 -24.42
C PHE A 411 3.06 -6.84 -23.21
N LEU A 412 2.28 -7.91 -22.94
CA LEU A 412 2.56 -8.82 -21.84
C LEU A 412 3.91 -9.54 -22.03
N LEU A 413 4.25 -9.93 -23.27
CA LEU A 413 5.55 -10.55 -23.57
C LEU A 413 6.71 -9.58 -23.30
N ARG A 414 6.60 -8.33 -23.74
CA ARG A 414 7.60 -7.29 -23.45
C ARG A 414 7.69 -6.96 -21.96
N PHE A 415 6.56 -6.91 -21.28
CA PHE A 415 6.51 -6.69 -19.84
C PHE A 415 7.18 -7.83 -19.06
N ALA A 416 6.92 -9.08 -19.43
CA ALA A 416 7.60 -10.25 -18.86
C ALA A 416 9.12 -10.19 -19.06
N ARG A 417 9.58 -9.87 -20.27
CA ARG A 417 11.01 -9.72 -20.56
C ARG A 417 11.65 -8.56 -19.79
N ALA A 418 10.95 -7.42 -19.66
CA ALA A 418 11.41 -6.30 -18.84
C ALA A 418 11.62 -6.72 -17.37
N LEU A 419 10.76 -7.61 -16.88
CA LEU A 419 10.84 -8.21 -15.55
C LEU A 419 11.77 -9.42 -15.47
N LYS A 420 12.53 -9.71 -16.55
CA LYS A 420 13.45 -10.85 -16.68
C LYS A 420 12.77 -12.22 -16.49
N ILE A 421 11.48 -12.32 -16.77
CA ILE A 421 10.72 -13.56 -16.74
C ILE A 421 10.63 -14.09 -18.18
N ASP A 422 11.14 -15.30 -18.40
CA ASP A 422 11.03 -15.97 -19.69
C ASP A 422 9.55 -16.28 -20.01
N PRO A 423 8.97 -15.70 -21.09
CA PRO A 423 7.60 -15.97 -21.49
C PRO A 423 7.25 -17.45 -21.65
N ASP A 424 8.22 -18.28 -22.04
CA ASP A 424 7.99 -19.70 -22.22
C ASP A 424 7.67 -20.45 -20.92
N THR A 425 7.99 -19.87 -19.77
CA THR A 425 7.75 -20.51 -18.48
C THR A 425 6.29 -20.43 -18.02
N PHE A 426 5.49 -19.53 -18.60
CA PHE A 426 4.08 -19.34 -18.20
C PHE A 426 3.05 -19.51 -19.33
N LEU A 427 3.46 -19.60 -20.60
CA LEU A 427 2.55 -19.84 -21.72
C LEU A 427 2.16 -21.32 -21.89
N ARG A 428 0.90 -21.58 -22.26
CA ARG A 428 0.39 -22.91 -22.65
C ARG A 428 0.95 -23.31 -24.01
N ARG A 429 0.97 -24.62 -24.29
CA ARG A 429 1.44 -25.17 -25.59
C ARG A 429 0.70 -24.55 -26.79
N GLU A 430 -0.61 -24.35 -26.67
CA GLU A 430 -1.45 -23.75 -27.72
C GLU A 430 -1.11 -22.28 -27.96
N GLU A 431 -0.88 -21.50 -26.90
CA GLU A 431 -0.49 -20.08 -26.97
C GLU A 431 0.89 -19.94 -27.62
N LYS A 432 1.83 -20.83 -27.28
CA LYS A 432 3.16 -20.90 -27.90
C LYS A 432 3.09 -21.20 -29.40
N ALA A 433 2.26 -22.18 -29.78
CA ALA A 433 2.05 -22.54 -31.18
C ALA A 433 1.42 -21.39 -32.00
N LEU A 434 0.45 -20.69 -31.41
CA LEU A 434 -0.18 -19.52 -32.03
C LEU A 434 0.81 -18.36 -32.22
N ILE A 435 1.62 -18.04 -31.21
CA ILE A 435 2.64 -16.98 -31.32
C ILE A 435 3.66 -17.32 -32.41
N ARG A 436 4.09 -18.58 -32.51
CA ARG A 436 5.00 -19.05 -33.56
C ARG A 436 4.37 -18.90 -34.94
N SER A 437 3.14 -19.38 -35.12
CA SER A 437 2.39 -19.25 -36.38
C SER A 437 2.16 -17.80 -36.79
N LEU A 438 1.90 -16.88 -35.85
CA LEU A 438 1.74 -15.45 -36.14
C LEU A 438 3.06 -14.80 -36.55
N LYS A 439 4.19 -15.21 -35.98
CA LYS A 439 5.53 -14.76 -36.42
C LYS A 439 5.82 -15.22 -37.86
N ASP A 440 5.49 -16.47 -38.17
CA ASP A 440 5.70 -17.05 -39.51
C ASP A 440 4.80 -16.36 -40.56
N GLN A 441 3.52 -16.11 -40.25
CA GLN A 441 2.61 -15.35 -41.13
C GLN A 441 3.05 -13.89 -41.30
N ALA A 442 3.49 -13.25 -40.22
CA ALA A 442 4.02 -11.88 -40.26
C ALA A 442 5.33 -11.78 -41.04
N PHE A 443 6.07 -12.88 -41.24
CA PHE A 443 7.23 -12.97 -42.11
C PHE A 443 6.82 -13.11 -43.58
N MET A 444 5.93 -14.07 -43.89
CA MET A 444 5.44 -14.32 -45.26
C MET A 444 4.81 -13.07 -45.92
N LYS A 445 4.10 -12.26 -45.13
CA LYS A 445 3.45 -11.04 -45.63
C LYS A 445 4.46 -9.93 -46.01
N ARG A 446 5.67 -9.93 -45.45
CA ARG A 446 6.73 -8.94 -45.78
C ARG A 446 7.47 -9.31 -47.05
N THR A 447 7.64 -10.61 -47.30
CA THR A 447 8.35 -11.14 -48.47
C THR A 447 7.53 -11.13 -49.76
N GLN A 448 6.21 -10.93 -49.70
CA GLN A 448 5.33 -10.90 -50.89
C GLN A 448 5.23 -9.52 -51.57
N ASP A 449 5.66 -8.44 -50.91
CA ASP A 449 5.73 -7.11 -51.54
C ASP A 449 7.12 -6.93 -52.17
N TYR A 450 7.15 -6.81 -53.50
CA TYR A 450 8.29 -6.86 -54.45
C TYR A 450 9.51 -5.94 -54.20
N ALA A 451 9.64 -5.27 -53.05
CA ALA A 451 10.71 -4.34 -52.72
C ALA A 451 11.79 -4.88 -51.75
N TYR A 452 11.60 -6.09 -51.20
CA TYR A 452 12.55 -6.76 -50.31
C TYR A 452 13.11 -8.04 -50.94
N GLN A 453 14.39 -8.06 -51.28
CA GLN A 453 15.11 -9.28 -51.63
C GLN A 453 15.77 -9.84 -50.37
N THR A 454 15.39 -11.04 -49.94
CA THR A 454 15.99 -11.70 -48.78
C THR A 454 17.42 -12.13 -49.11
N LEU A 455 18.38 -11.75 -48.27
CA LEU A 455 19.80 -12.11 -48.42
C LEU A 455 20.20 -13.32 -47.57
N SER A 456 19.37 -13.71 -46.59
CA SER A 456 19.53 -14.88 -45.72
C SER A 456 18.37 -15.87 -45.90
N PRO A 457 18.27 -16.57 -47.05
CA PRO A 457 17.19 -17.54 -47.31
C PRO A 457 17.31 -18.78 -46.41
N GLY A 458 16.18 -19.31 -45.92
CA GLY A 458 16.13 -20.50 -45.06
C GLY A 458 16.33 -20.24 -43.56
N GLU A 459 16.58 -18.99 -43.16
CA GLU A 459 16.84 -18.56 -41.78
C GLU A 459 15.64 -17.81 -41.16
N GLU A 460 14.44 -18.23 -41.51
CA GLU A 460 13.18 -17.51 -41.22
C GLU A 460 12.91 -17.37 -39.70
N SER A 461 13.45 -18.30 -38.92
CA SER A 461 13.35 -18.35 -37.46
C SER A 461 14.58 -17.83 -36.70
N HIS A 462 15.62 -17.33 -37.38
CA HIS A 462 16.82 -16.83 -36.71
C HIS A 462 16.65 -15.40 -36.19
N HIS A 463 17.41 -15.10 -35.13
CA HIS A 463 17.38 -13.80 -34.49
C HIS A 463 17.85 -12.67 -35.43
N LEU A 464 18.85 -12.93 -36.28
CA LEU A 464 19.40 -11.92 -37.20
C LEU A 464 19.02 -12.25 -38.65
N ARG A 465 18.53 -11.25 -39.40
CA ARG A 465 18.09 -11.43 -40.79
C ARG A 465 18.52 -10.24 -41.64
N ALA A 466 18.87 -10.50 -42.91
CA ALA A 466 19.34 -9.46 -43.82
C ALA A 466 18.48 -9.37 -45.09
N PHE A 467 18.18 -8.14 -45.49
CA PHE A 467 17.37 -7.80 -46.65
C PHE A 467 18.09 -6.77 -47.50
N MET A 468 17.96 -6.91 -48.82
CA MET A 468 18.25 -5.86 -49.78
C MET A 468 16.95 -5.13 -50.08
N VAL A 469 16.92 -3.83 -49.82
CA VAL A 469 15.75 -2.96 -50.02
C VAL A 469 16.04 -1.96 -51.11
N THR A 470 15.16 -1.92 -52.12
CA THR A 470 15.27 -0.97 -53.24
C THR A 470 14.08 -0.01 -53.21
N ILE A 471 14.36 1.29 -53.13
CA ILE A 471 13.35 2.36 -53.09
C ILE A 471 13.47 3.18 -54.37
N GLU A 472 12.43 3.19 -55.19
CA GLU A 472 12.41 3.96 -56.44
C GLU A 472 12.65 5.47 -56.20
N ALA A 473 13.32 6.10 -57.16
CA ALA A 473 13.72 7.51 -57.12
C ALA A 473 12.57 8.44 -56.73
N LYS A 474 12.83 9.32 -55.76
CA LYS A 474 11.87 10.31 -55.21
C LYS A 474 10.55 9.73 -54.68
N LYS A 475 10.36 8.41 -54.69
CA LYS A 475 9.17 7.76 -54.15
C LYS A 475 9.40 7.38 -52.70
N ALA A 476 8.31 7.46 -51.93
CA ALA A 476 8.28 6.82 -50.63
C ALA A 476 8.09 5.32 -50.86
N HIS A 477 8.76 4.51 -50.05
CA HIS A 477 8.47 3.09 -49.99
C HIS A 477 6.98 2.91 -49.59
N LYS A 478 6.26 1.97 -50.23
CA LYS A 478 4.88 1.66 -49.83
C LYS A 478 4.89 1.21 -48.37
N PRO A 479 4.13 1.85 -47.47
CA PRO A 479 4.12 1.46 -46.07
C PRO A 479 3.34 0.15 -45.93
N LEU A 480 4.05 -0.97 -45.82
CA LEU A 480 3.58 -2.02 -44.93
C LEU A 480 3.69 -1.40 -43.53
N ALA A 481 2.58 -1.32 -42.80
CA ALA A 481 2.53 -0.65 -41.51
C ALA A 481 3.59 -1.26 -40.56
N TYR A 482 4.72 -0.57 -40.35
CA TYR A 482 5.82 -1.11 -39.55
C TYR A 482 6.01 -0.34 -38.25
N LYS A 483 5.41 -0.91 -37.21
CA LYS A 483 5.97 -1.04 -35.87
C LYS A 483 6.27 -2.54 -35.73
N HIS A 484 7.53 -2.93 -35.65
CA HIS A 484 7.85 -4.34 -35.42
C HIS A 484 8.97 -4.50 -34.39
N GLU A 485 8.85 -5.56 -33.61
CA GLU A 485 9.79 -5.88 -32.54
C GLU A 485 11.19 -6.15 -33.09
N GLY A 486 12.20 -5.53 -32.49
CA GLY A 486 13.60 -5.75 -32.86
C GLY A 486 14.46 -4.49 -32.91
N GLU A 487 15.71 -4.70 -33.30
CA GLU A 487 16.65 -3.65 -33.68
C GLU A 487 16.91 -3.72 -35.19
N GLU A 488 17.06 -2.57 -35.82
CA GLU A 488 17.36 -2.47 -37.25
C GLU A 488 18.63 -1.68 -37.48
N PHE A 489 19.44 -2.21 -38.39
CA PHE A 489 20.59 -1.56 -38.93
C PHE A 489 20.39 -1.36 -40.44
N ILE A 490 20.53 -0.13 -40.90
CA ILE A 490 20.41 0.24 -42.31
C ILE A 490 21.75 0.78 -42.77
N PHE A 491 22.28 0.22 -43.86
CA PHE A 491 23.46 0.72 -44.57
C PHE A 491 23.07 1.10 -45.99
N VAL A 492 23.30 2.36 -46.39
CA VAL A 492 22.97 2.84 -47.73
C VAL A 492 24.09 2.45 -48.69
N LEU A 493 23.78 1.56 -49.62
CA LEU A 493 24.73 1.11 -50.64
C LEU A 493 24.83 2.15 -51.76
N GLU A 494 23.68 2.57 -52.30
CA GLU A 494 23.59 3.46 -53.46
C GLU A 494 22.45 4.48 -53.26
N GLY A 495 22.67 5.71 -53.71
CA GLY A 495 21.69 6.80 -53.63
C GLY A 495 21.67 7.55 -52.29
N GLU A 496 20.56 8.25 -52.02
CA GLU A 496 20.34 8.97 -50.77
C GLU A 496 18.98 8.61 -50.15
N LEU A 497 18.99 8.38 -48.85
CA LEU A 497 17.86 7.96 -48.06
C LEU A 497 17.44 9.05 -47.07
N LYS A 498 16.14 9.35 -47.03
CA LYS A 498 15.51 10.01 -45.90
C LYS A 498 14.78 8.96 -45.05
N LEU A 499 15.23 8.78 -43.82
CA LEU A 499 14.61 7.94 -42.80
C LEU A 499 13.91 8.84 -41.77
N THR A 500 12.59 8.72 -41.66
CA THR A 500 11.82 9.34 -40.58
C THR A 500 11.71 8.34 -39.43
N LEU A 501 12.17 8.68 -38.23
CA LEU A 501 12.05 7.91 -36.99
C LEU A 501 11.19 8.70 -36.00
N GLY A 502 9.95 8.27 -35.76
CA GLY A 502 8.97 9.05 -35.01
C GLY A 502 8.75 10.41 -35.67
N ASP A 503 9.08 11.49 -34.96
CA ASP A 503 8.98 12.88 -35.45
C ASP A 503 10.31 13.45 -35.98
N LYS A 504 11.37 12.64 -36.05
CA LYS A 504 12.71 13.08 -36.47
C LYS A 504 13.08 12.54 -37.84
N ASP A 505 13.65 13.41 -38.67
CA ASP A 505 14.16 13.05 -39.98
C ASP A 505 15.69 12.90 -39.97
N HIS A 506 16.16 11.78 -40.51
CA HIS A 506 17.57 11.47 -40.72
C HIS A 506 17.84 11.37 -42.22
N ARG A 507 18.91 12.02 -42.68
CA ARG A 507 19.39 11.91 -44.07
C ARG A 507 20.65 11.07 -44.07
N LEU A 508 20.67 10.06 -44.93
CA LEU A 508 21.79 9.13 -45.10
C LEU A 508 22.21 9.12 -46.57
N ARG A 509 23.52 9.24 -46.81
CA ARG A 509 24.15 9.13 -48.12
C ARG A 509 24.75 7.74 -48.32
N SER A 510 25.10 7.40 -49.56
CA SER A 510 25.87 6.18 -49.85
C SER A 510 27.11 6.08 -48.95
N GLY A 511 27.30 4.90 -48.34
CA GLY A 511 28.34 4.61 -47.35
C GLY A 511 27.98 4.93 -45.90
N GLU A 512 26.85 5.60 -45.64
CA GLU A 512 26.38 5.90 -44.29
C GLU A 512 25.41 4.83 -43.78
N SER A 513 25.36 4.70 -42.45
CA SER A 513 24.51 3.75 -41.77
C SER A 513 23.81 4.33 -40.56
N ILE A 514 22.73 3.71 -40.14
CA ILE A 514 22.04 4.02 -38.90
C ILE A 514 21.55 2.74 -38.22
N HIS A 515 21.58 2.76 -36.90
CA HIS A 515 21.00 1.72 -36.05
C HIS A 515 19.89 2.33 -35.19
N PHE A 516 18.74 1.65 -35.07
CA PHE A 516 17.62 2.12 -34.27
C PHE A 516 16.71 0.97 -33.81
N ASN A 517 15.88 1.24 -32.80
CA ASN A 517 14.84 0.33 -32.34
C ASN A 517 13.66 0.36 -33.31
N SER A 518 13.36 -0.78 -33.95
CA SER A 518 12.34 -0.91 -35.00
C SER A 518 10.89 -0.84 -34.50
N ASP A 519 10.70 -0.80 -33.18
CA ASP A 519 9.41 -0.51 -32.54
C ASP A 519 9.06 0.99 -32.64
N THR A 520 10.05 1.83 -32.98
CA THR A 520 9.82 3.23 -33.36
C THR A 520 9.17 3.28 -34.75
N PRO A 521 8.02 3.94 -34.92
CA PRO A 521 7.42 4.12 -36.24
C PRO A 521 8.43 4.75 -37.18
N HIS A 522 8.70 4.08 -38.30
CA HIS A 522 9.73 4.52 -39.22
C HIS A 522 9.30 4.47 -40.68
N LYS A 523 9.83 5.38 -41.49
CA LYS A 523 9.51 5.49 -42.91
C LYS A 523 10.76 5.79 -43.73
N LEU A 524 10.93 5.03 -44.81
CA LEU A 524 12.03 5.16 -45.75
C LEU A 524 11.55 5.87 -47.03
N LYS A 525 12.30 6.88 -47.47
CA LYS A 525 12.05 7.60 -48.72
C LYS A 525 13.35 7.85 -49.46
N SER A 526 13.39 7.49 -50.75
CA SER A 526 14.48 7.91 -51.62
C SER A 526 14.35 9.42 -51.89
N ILE A 527 15.45 10.15 -51.72
CA ILE A 527 15.55 11.58 -52.09
C ILE A 527 16.49 11.81 -53.27
N SER A 528 17.14 10.74 -53.77
CA SER A 528 17.94 10.76 -54.98
C SER A 528 17.10 10.80 -56.26
N SER A 529 17.72 11.21 -57.36
CA SER A 529 17.18 11.14 -58.72
C SER A 529 17.14 9.71 -59.28
N GLU A 530 17.90 8.80 -58.68
CA GLU A 530 17.95 7.37 -59.00
C GLU A 530 17.44 6.55 -57.80
N ALA A 531 17.21 5.25 -58.00
CA ALA A 531 16.74 4.38 -56.93
C ALA A 531 17.78 4.28 -55.80
N THR A 532 17.31 4.31 -54.56
CA THR A 532 18.15 4.12 -53.38
C THR A 532 18.16 2.65 -53.00
N ARG A 533 19.35 2.06 -52.83
CA ARG A 533 19.51 0.66 -52.39
C ARG A 533 20.16 0.60 -51.02
N CYS A 534 19.56 -0.18 -50.13
CA CYS A 534 19.98 -0.32 -48.74
C CYS A 534 20.13 -1.78 -48.36
N LEU A 535 21.19 -2.10 -47.62
CA LEU A 535 21.25 -3.30 -46.80
C LEU A 535 20.51 -3.00 -45.49
N VAL A 536 19.48 -3.78 -45.19
CA VAL A 536 18.72 -3.70 -43.95
C VAL A 536 18.90 -4.99 -43.18
N VAL A 537 19.48 -4.90 -41.99
CA VAL A 537 19.66 -6.01 -41.07
C VAL A 537 18.71 -5.82 -39.91
N LEU A 538 17.95 -6.86 -39.57
CA LEU A 538 16.95 -6.86 -38.53
C LEU A 538 17.28 -7.93 -37.51
N PHE A 539 17.38 -7.52 -36.25
CA PHE A 539 17.54 -8.39 -35.10
C PHE A 539 16.20 -8.50 -34.36
N THR A 540 15.67 -9.71 -34.22
CA THR A 540 14.46 -10.04 -33.47
C THR A 540 14.78 -10.97 -32.31
N PRO A 541 14.59 -10.54 -31.05
CA PRO A 541 14.90 -11.35 -29.87
C PRO A 541 13.92 -12.50 -29.61
#